data_AF-A0AA35SG10-F1
#
_entry.id   AF-A0AA35SG10-F1
#
_cell.length_a   1.000
_cell.length_b   1.000
_cell.length_c   1.000
_cell.angle_alpha   90.00
_cell.angle_beta   90.00
_cell.angle_gamma   90.00
#
_symmetry.space_group_name_H-M   'P 1'
#
loop_
_entity.id
_entity.type
_entity.pdbx_description
1 polymer ?
#
loop_
_entity_poly.entity_id
_entity_poly.type
_entity_poly.pdbx_seq_one_letter_code
_entity_poly.pdbx_strand_id
1 'polypeptide(L)' 'MADGTNTGPPLVHRLYEPGHHADFAFQSAAKNGVIAHHWDFGDMPPVAGVSEAEVTQIIAYIRDLQREGGIIR' A
#
# COMPACT_ATOMS: atom_id res chain seq x y z
N MET A 1 -5.02 1.31 15.06
CA MET A 1 -3.94 1.52 14.07
C MET A 1 -4.33 0.67 12.86
N ALA A 2 -3.96 1.03 11.63
CA ALA A 2 -4.31 0.19 10.48
C ALA A 2 -3.34 -1.00 10.42
N ASP A 3 -3.62 -2.00 11.25
CA ASP A 3 -2.70 -3.08 11.64
C ASP A 3 -2.51 -4.18 10.57
N GLY A 4 -3.00 -3.94 9.35
CA GLY A 4 -3.04 -4.95 8.28
C GLY A 4 -4.19 -5.93 8.47
N THR A 5 -4.13 -7.05 7.76
CA THR A 5 -5.08 -8.16 7.91
C THR A 5 -4.32 -9.48 8.04
N ASN A 6 -5.03 -10.58 8.28
CA ASN A 6 -4.44 -11.93 8.22
C ASN A 6 -3.98 -12.32 6.81
N THR A 7 -4.28 -11.52 5.79
CA THR A 7 -4.03 -11.81 4.37
C THR A 7 -3.26 -10.70 3.66
N GLY A 8 -2.80 -9.67 4.37
CA GLY A 8 -2.12 -8.55 3.76
C GLY A 8 -1.47 -7.60 4.78
N PRO A 9 -0.42 -6.88 4.36
CA PRO A 9 0.38 -6.08 5.27
C PRO A 9 -0.29 -4.77 5.69
N PRO A 10 0.13 -4.16 6.82
CA PRO A 10 -0.30 -2.83 7.21
C PRO A 10 0.27 -1.78 6.26
N LEU A 11 -0.57 -1.16 5.42
CA LEU A 11 -0.13 -0.09 4.52
C LEU A 11 0.21 1.22 5.27
N VAL A 12 -0.29 1.37 6.50
CA VAL A 12 0.11 2.45 7.42
C VAL A 12 1.33 1.98 8.22
N HIS A 13 2.46 1.84 7.52
CA HIS A 13 3.73 1.39 8.07
C HIS A 13 4.90 2.12 7.41
N ARG A 14 6.03 2.29 8.14
CA ARG A 14 7.24 2.97 7.62
C ARG A 14 7.81 2.34 6.35
N LEU A 15 7.58 1.05 6.13
CA LEU A 15 7.98 0.42 4.87
C LEU A 15 7.29 1.04 3.65
N TYR A 16 6.08 1.55 3.87
CA TYR A 16 5.23 2.09 2.83
C TYR A 16 5.22 3.61 2.79
N GLU A 17 6.10 4.31 3.50
CA GLU A 17 6.22 5.77 3.39
C GLU A 17 6.79 6.20 2.01
N PRO A 18 6.56 7.44 1.54
CA PRO A 18 6.92 7.86 0.18
C PRO A 18 8.41 7.73 -0.16
N GLY A 19 9.29 7.82 0.85
CA GLY A 19 10.74 7.65 0.66
C GLY A 19 11.17 6.21 0.37
N HIS A 20 10.32 5.23 0.66
CA HIS A 20 10.60 3.80 0.46
C HIS A 20 9.68 3.19 -0.61
N HIS A 21 8.36 3.39 -0.49
CA HIS A 21 7.39 3.05 -1.52
C HIS A 21 6.64 4.32 -1.95
N ALA A 22 7.12 4.90 -3.05
CA ALA A 22 6.44 6.01 -3.70
C ALA A 22 5.03 5.59 -4.20
N ASP A 23 4.19 6.57 -4.50
CA ASP A 23 2.79 6.34 -4.93
C ASP A 23 2.69 5.45 -6.18
N PHE A 24 3.66 5.55 -7.11
CA PHE A 24 3.75 4.67 -8.27
C PHE A 24 3.91 3.18 -7.89
N ALA A 25 4.54 2.87 -6.75
CA ALA A 25 4.68 1.48 -6.32
C ALA A 25 3.32 0.86 -5.97
N PHE A 26 2.42 1.64 -5.35
CA PHE A 26 1.05 1.20 -5.09
C PHE A 26 0.25 1.01 -6.37
N GLN A 27 0.39 1.95 -7.32
CA GLN A 27 -0.24 1.83 -8.64
C GLN A 27 0.22 0.58 -9.38
N SER A 28 1.54 0.35 -9.42
CA SER A 28 2.11 -0.83 -10.04
C SER A 28 1.67 -2.12 -9.34
N ALA A 29 1.64 -2.14 -8.00
CA ALA A 29 1.20 -3.31 -7.25
C ALA A 29 -0.27 -3.65 -7.49
N ALA A 30 -1.16 -2.64 -7.49
CA ALA A 30 -2.57 -2.85 -7.80
C ALA A 30 -2.77 -3.37 -9.24
N LYS A 31 -2.03 -2.80 -10.20
CA LYS A 31 -2.17 -3.13 -11.62
C LYS A 31 -1.54 -4.47 -12.01
N ASN A 32 -0.37 -4.78 -11.47
CA ASN A 32 0.48 -5.87 -11.94
C ASN A 32 0.67 -6.99 -10.90
N GLY A 33 0.24 -6.78 -9.65
CA GLY A 33 0.62 -7.63 -8.55
C GLY A 33 2.06 -7.40 -8.08
N VAL A 34 2.46 -8.13 -7.04
CA VAL A 34 3.85 -8.14 -6.53
C VAL A 34 4.26 -9.55 -6.10
N ILE A 35 5.54 -9.86 -6.29
CA ILE A 35 6.15 -11.03 -5.67
C ILE A 35 6.44 -10.71 -4.20
N ALA A 36 6.15 -11.65 -3.31
CA ALA A 36 6.40 -11.47 -1.89
C ALA A 36 7.89 -11.22 -1.59
N HIS A 37 8.18 -10.23 -0.75
CA HIS A 37 9.57 -9.89 -0.37
C HIS A 37 9.73 -9.30 1.04
N HIS A 38 8.74 -8.57 1.57
CA HIS A 38 8.82 -7.99 2.92
C HIS A 38 7.94 -8.69 3.96
N TRP A 39 6.90 -9.40 3.52
CA TRP A 39 5.92 -10.07 4.38
C TRP A 39 5.63 -11.46 3.84
N ASP A 40 5.29 -12.38 4.74
CA ASP A 40 5.00 -13.78 4.41
C ASP A 40 3.50 -14.02 4.16
N PHE A 41 2.91 -13.21 3.27
CA PHE A 41 1.51 -13.39 2.83
C PHE A 41 1.40 -14.09 1.47
N GLY A 42 2.53 -14.41 0.85
CA GLY A 42 2.59 -14.87 -0.54
C GLY A 42 2.44 -13.72 -1.55
N ASP A 43 2.49 -14.09 -2.83
CA ASP A 43 2.40 -13.12 -3.92
C ASP A 43 1.04 -12.43 -3.93
N MET A 44 1.05 -11.13 -4.23
CA MET A 44 -0.17 -10.36 -4.44
C MET A 44 -0.53 -10.43 -5.93
N PRO A 45 -1.69 -10.99 -6.32
CA PRO A 45 -2.16 -10.90 -7.70
C PRO A 45 -2.60 -9.46 -8.05
N PRO A 46 -2.67 -9.12 -9.36
CA PRO A 46 -3.34 -7.91 -9.81
C PRO A 46 -4.76 -7.76 -9.23
N VAL A 47 -5.14 -6.54 -8.87
CA VAL A 47 -6.48 -6.23 -8.36
C VAL A 47 -7.39 -5.87 -9.53
N ALA A 48 -8.29 -6.78 -9.88
CA ALA A 48 -9.26 -6.55 -10.96
C ALA A 48 -10.34 -5.54 -10.55
N GLY A 49 -10.82 -4.75 -11.51
CA GLY A 49 -11.97 -3.86 -11.32
C GLY A 49 -11.68 -2.56 -10.58
N VAL A 50 -10.42 -2.25 -10.28
CA VAL A 50 -10.01 -0.98 -9.66
C VAL A 50 -9.27 -0.13 -10.69
N SER A 51 -9.73 1.10 -10.89
CA SER A 51 -9.13 2.08 -11.78
C SER A 51 -7.93 2.78 -11.14
N GLU A 52 -7.03 3.32 -11.95
CA GLU A 52 -5.90 4.13 -11.49
C GLU A 52 -6.34 5.35 -10.64
N ALA A 53 -7.50 5.92 -10.96
CA ALA A 53 -8.10 7.03 -10.20
C ALA A 53 -8.54 6.58 -8.80
N GLU A 54 -9.15 5.41 -8.66
CA GLU A 54 -9.51 4.84 -7.37
C GLU A 54 -8.28 4.50 -6.54
N VAL A 55 -7.25 3.90 -7.15
CA VAL A 55 -5.98 3.64 -6.46
C VAL A 55 -5.33 4.94 -5.96
N THR A 56 -5.41 6.02 -6.74
CA THR A 56 -4.91 7.34 -6.31
C THR A 56 -5.63 7.84 -5.06
N GLN A 57 -6.96 7.67 -4.99
CA GLN A 57 -7.73 8.05 -3.80
C GLN A 57 -7.38 7.18 -2.58
N ILE A 58 -7.17 5.87 -2.79
CA ILE A 58 -6.73 4.95 -1.74
C ILE A 58 -5.34 5.33 -1.21
N ILE A 59 -4.41 5.67 -2.10
CA ILE A 59 -3.06 6.14 -1.73
C ILE A 59 -3.18 7.40 -0.87
N ALA A 60 -3.97 8.39 -1.30
CA ALA A 60 -4.18 9.62 -0.53
C ALA A 60 -4.67 9.32 0.90
N TYR A 61 -5.67 8.45 1.02
CA TYR A 61 -6.17 7.99 2.33
C TYR A 61 -5.09 7.31 3.17
N ILE A 62 -4.26 6.44 2.58
CA ILE A 62 -3.13 5.81 3.28
C ILE A 62 -2.13 6.87 3.77
N ARG A 63 -1.83 7.89 2.94
CA ARG A 63 -0.91 8.98 3.33
C ARG A 63 -1.46 9.81 4.49
N ASP A 64 -2.76 10.07 4.49
CA ASP A 64 -3.42 10.78 5.59
C ASP A 64 -3.27 10.01 6.90
N LEU A 65 -3.56 8.70 6.90
CA LEU A 65 -3.36 7.84 8.06
C LEU A 65 -1.89 7.74 8.49
N GLN A 66 -0.94 7.72 7.54
CA GLN A 66 0.49 7.73 7.85
C GLN A 66 0.91 9.05 8.52
N ARG A 67 0.34 10.21 8.13
CA ARG A 67 0.58 11.50 8.79
C ARG A 67 0.00 11.52 10.20
N GLU A 68 -1.26 11.09 10.36
CA GLU A 68 -1.91 11.01 11.67
C GLU A 68 -1.16 10.06 12.62
N GLY A 69 -0.62 8.97 12.09
CA GLY A 69 0.22 8.01 12.83
C GLY A 69 1.67 8.47 13.06
N GLY A 70 2.07 9.65 12.59
CA GLY A 70 3.42 10.19 12.76
C GLY A 70 4.51 9.43 11.98
N ILE A 71 4.13 8.65 10.97
CA ILE A 71 5.05 7.90 10.10
C ILE A 71 5.73 8.85 9.11
N ILE A 72 4.94 9.77 8.54
CA ILE A 72 5.42 10.80 7.62
C ILE A 72 4.99 12.17 8.16
N ARG A 73 5.79 13.20 7.86
CA ARG A 73 5.52 14.58 8.27
C ARG A 73 5.00 15.43 7.13
#